data_AF-A0A7R9F6F6-F1
#
_entry.id   AF-A0A7R9F6F6-F1
#
_cell.length_a   1.000
_cell.length_b   1.000
_cell.length_c   1.000
_cell.angle_alpha   90.00
_cell.angle_beta   90.00
_cell.angle_gamma   90.00
#
_symmetry.space_group_name_H-M   'P 1'
#
loop_
_entity.id
_entity.type
_entity.pdbx_description
1 polymer ?
#
loop_
_entity_poly.entity_id
_entity_poly.type
_entity_poly.pdbx_seq_one_letter_code
_entity_poly.pdbx_strand_id
1 'polypeptide(L)'
;MADAKRDVVNSVGRTASQMAAFVGNHGCVASINNFIPKSDIVYYTIPQGLETEPKLPVSLAASFHKFVMQVNVHPVRVALNLQRIPGLGDNLEKVQKVLELMSEREMKRGPETNEVMAFKFHYLSFVVAEISRCRKRQLALQRDKSAEESVGKRGDEAEEKKLDPTESFAKKMLKSSRSGPAAALEFQESFLRECVREFPYRECTIFRQMVTSLAQKDSPTALSIVSAAINGQRGFTDNTVFCWTCGQEGAPKKCSKCKAVQYCDRECQRLHWFMHKKACTRLSKEPTNKAPAVSASSLSSELQSLEVN
;
A
#
# COMPACT_ATOMS: atom_id res chain seq x y z
N MET A 1 -12.78 -20.86 14.25
CA MET A 1 -13.14 -19.45 14.52
C MET A 1 -14.31 -19.14 13.61
N ALA A 2 -15.52 -19.23 14.15
CA ALA A 2 -16.76 -18.99 13.43
C ALA A 2 -16.91 -17.49 13.12
N ASP A 3 -17.42 -17.23 11.92
CA ASP A 3 -17.86 -15.99 11.30
C ASP A 3 -17.87 -14.72 12.20
N ALA A 4 -16.74 -14.00 12.26
CA ALA A 4 -16.64 -12.74 12.98
C ALA A 4 -17.27 -11.61 12.16
N LYS A 5 -18.53 -11.27 12.46
CA LYS A 5 -19.25 -10.18 11.81
C LYS A 5 -18.71 -8.80 12.24
N ARG A 6 -18.33 -7.97 11.28
CA ARG A 6 -17.66 -6.68 11.50
C ARG A 6 -18.60 -5.55 11.93
N ASP A 7 -19.90 -5.70 11.62
CA ASP A 7 -20.92 -4.66 11.82
C ASP A 7 -21.73 -4.87 13.11
N VAL A 8 -21.30 -5.81 13.96
CA VAL A 8 -21.91 -6.02 15.29
C VAL A 8 -21.61 -4.81 16.16
N VAL A 9 -22.67 -4.26 16.78
CA VAL A 9 -22.59 -3.12 17.69
C VAL A 9 -22.71 -3.56 19.15
N ASN A 10 -22.06 -2.82 20.04
CA ASN A 10 -22.20 -2.98 21.48
C ASN A 10 -23.49 -2.29 22.01
N SER A 11 -23.68 -2.27 23.33
CA SER A 11 -24.82 -1.64 24.01
C SER A 11 -24.94 -0.13 23.77
N VAL A 12 -23.89 0.54 23.28
CA VAL A 12 -23.90 1.97 22.94
C VAL A 12 -23.97 2.23 21.43
N GLY A 13 -24.31 1.22 20.63
CA GLY A 13 -24.51 1.34 19.18
C GLY A 13 -23.23 1.57 18.39
N ARG A 14 -22.06 1.16 18.92
CA ARG A 14 -20.76 1.31 18.26
C ARG A 14 -20.17 -0.03 17.86
N THR A 15 -19.57 -0.10 16.67
CA THR A 15 -18.82 -1.27 16.23
C THR A 15 -17.45 -1.37 16.91
N ALA A 16 -16.83 -2.55 16.87
CA ALA A 16 -15.49 -2.75 17.41
C ALA A 16 -14.44 -1.82 16.76
N SER A 17 -14.55 -1.57 15.45
CA SER A 17 -13.65 -0.63 14.74
C SER A 17 -13.88 0.82 15.19
N GLN A 18 -15.12 1.23 15.42
CA GLN A 18 -15.42 2.57 15.95
C GLN A 18 -14.87 2.75 17.37
N MET A 19 -14.99 1.72 18.23
CA MET A 19 -14.42 1.75 19.58
C MET A 19 -12.88 1.82 19.55
N ALA A 20 -12.23 1.07 18.67
CA ALA A 20 -10.78 1.14 18.49
C ALA A 20 -10.32 2.51 17.98
N ALA A 21 -11.08 3.12 17.07
CA ALA A 21 -10.78 4.45 16.55
C ALA A 21 -10.90 5.53 17.64
N PHE A 22 -11.91 5.41 18.53
CA PHE A 22 -12.13 6.35 19.64
C PHE A 22 -10.93 6.42 20.60
N VAL A 23 -10.28 5.28 20.87
CA VAL A 23 -9.09 5.22 21.73
C VAL A 23 -7.77 5.43 20.97
N GLY A 24 -7.82 5.86 19.70
CA GLY A 24 -6.64 6.10 18.86
C GLY A 24 -5.91 4.85 18.39
N ASN A 25 -6.48 3.64 18.57
CA ASN A 25 -5.83 2.40 18.15
C ASN A 25 -6.07 2.10 16.66
N HIS A 26 -5.41 2.86 15.79
CA HIS A 26 -5.56 2.78 14.34
C HIS A 26 -5.09 1.43 13.76
N GLY A 27 -4.15 0.74 14.41
CA GLY A 27 -3.72 -0.61 14.00
C GLY A 27 -4.84 -1.64 14.15
N CYS A 28 -5.60 -1.58 15.25
CA CYS A 28 -6.78 -2.40 15.44
C CYS A 28 -7.89 -2.06 14.44
N VAL A 29 -8.14 -0.76 14.21
CA VAL A 29 -9.11 -0.31 13.20
C VAL A 29 -8.79 -0.90 11.83
N ALA A 30 -7.54 -0.76 11.39
CA ALA A 30 -7.10 -1.30 10.11
C ALA A 30 -7.23 -2.84 10.08
N SER A 31 -6.85 -3.54 11.15
CA SER A 31 -6.94 -5.00 11.20
C SER A 31 -8.39 -5.51 11.10
N ILE A 32 -9.31 -4.87 11.83
CA ILE A 32 -10.74 -5.19 11.76
C ILE A 32 -11.28 -4.85 10.37
N ASN A 33 -10.95 -3.66 9.86
CA ASN A 33 -11.45 -3.16 8.58
C ASN A 33 -10.93 -3.94 7.36
N ASN A 34 -9.87 -4.73 7.54
CA ASN A 34 -9.27 -5.53 6.48
C ASN A 34 -9.43 -7.04 6.70
N PHE A 35 -10.22 -7.45 7.71
CA PHE A 35 -10.47 -8.86 7.97
C PHE A 35 -11.26 -9.50 6.83
N ILE A 36 -10.73 -10.62 6.35
CA ILE A 36 -11.30 -11.47 5.30
C ILE A 36 -11.35 -12.91 5.84
N PRO A 37 -12.53 -13.55 5.90
CA PRO A 37 -12.64 -14.95 6.27
C PRO A 37 -11.85 -15.86 5.32
N LYS A 38 -11.23 -16.93 5.83
CA LYS A 38 -10.54 -17.90 4.97
C LYS A 38 -11.48 -18.58 3.98
N SER A 39 -12.75 -18.77 4.36
CA SER A 39 -13.81 -19.33 3.50
C SER A 39 -13.99 -18.53 2.21
N ASP A 40 -13.84 -17.20 2.27
CA ASP A 40 -13.97 -16.32 1.11
C ASP A 40 -12.85 -16.57 0.10
N ILE A 41 -11.68 -17.02 0.56
CA ILE A 41 -10.56 -17.43 -0.31
C ILE A 41 -10.77 -18.85 -0.83
N VAL A 42 -11.18 -19.78 0.03
CA VAL A 42 -11.41 -21.19 -0.32
C VAL A 42 -12.43 -21.31 -1.46
N TYR A 43 -13.42 -20.42 -1.52
CA TYR A 43 -14.38 -20.34 -2.62
C TYR A 43 -13.71 -20.35 -4.01
N TYR A 44 -12.57 -19.67 -4.18
CA TYR A 44 -11.85 -19.59 -5.47
C TYR A 44 -10.92 -20.78 -5.73
N THR A 45 -10.75 -21.66 -4.74
CA THR A 45 -9.87 -22.83 -4.82
C THR A 45 -10.61 -24.10 -5.24
N ILE A 46 -11.92 -23.99 -5.44
CA ILE A 46 -12.81 -25.07 -5.85
C ILE A 46 -13.42 -24.66 -7.20
N PRO A 47 -13.41 -25.51 -8.24
CA PRO A 47 -14.10 -25.24 -9.50
C PRO A 47 -15.58 -24.95 -9.27
N GLN A 48 -16.14 -23.96 -9.97
CA GLN A 48 -17.53 -23.54 -9.81
C GLN A 48 -18.33 -23.80 -11.09
N GLY A 49 -19.57 -24.27 -10.95
CA GLY A 49 -20.47 -24.49 -12.08
C GLY A 49 -19.92 -25.48 -13.09
N LEU A 50 -19.65 -25.01 -14.32
CA LEU A 50 -19.12 -25.81 -15.43
C LEU A 50 -17.58 -25.75 -15.56
N GLU A 51 -16.89 -25.06 -14.64
CA GLU A 51 -15.43 -24.97 -14.68
C GLU A 51 -14.78 -26.29 -14.29
N THR A 52 -13.71 -26.67 -14.98
CA THR A 52 -12.92 -27.88 -14.71
C THR A 52 -11.71 -27.63 -13.81
N GLU A 53 -11.25 -26.37 -13.73
CA GLU A 53 -10.09 -25.97 -12.93
C GLU A 53 -10.46 -24.85 -11.94
N PRO A 54 -9.83 -24.82 -10.75
CA PRO A 54 -10.05 -23.74 -9.81
C PRO A 54 -9.37 -22.45 -10.27
N LYS A 55 -10.01 -21.31 -9.99
CA LYS A 55 -9.50 -19.97 -10.32
C LYS A 55 -8.20 -19.65 -9.59
N LEU A 56 -8.03 -20.19 -8.38
CA LEU A 56 -6.81 -20.13 -7.57
C LEU A 56 -6.36 -21.55 -7.22
N PRO A 57 -5.10 -21.94 -7.44
CA PRO A 57 -4.59 -23.22 -6.95
C PRO A 57 -4.74 -23.34 -5.42
N VAL A 58 -5.18 -24.50 -4.94
CA VAL A 58 -5.38 -24.77 -3.50
C VAL A 58 -4.10 -24.49 -2.69
N SER A 59 -2.94 -24.81 -3.25
CA SER A 59 -1.62 -24.54 -2.62
C SER A 59 -1.34 -23.06 -2.38
N LEU A 60 -1.99 -22.15 -3.13
CA LEU A 60 -1.83 -20.70 -2.95
C LEU A 60 -2.84 -20.10 -1.98
N ALA A 61 -3.84 -20.84 -1.49
CA ALA A 61 -4.91 -20.30 -0.66
C ALA A 61 -4.38 -19.57 0.58
N ALA A 62 -3.45 -20.19 1.32
CA ALA A 62 -2.86 -19.61 2.52
C ALA A 62 -1.98 -18.39 2.20
N SER A 63 -1.18 -18.48 1.13
CA SER A 63 -0.35 -17.37 0.64
C SER A 63 -1.21 -16.17 0.23
N PHE A 64 -2.26 -16.40 -0.55
CA PHE A 64 -3.16 -15.37 -1.03
C PHE A 64 -3.94 -14.73 0.12
N HIS A 65 -4.47 -15.54 1.05
CA HIS A 65 -5.11 -15.04 2.27
C HIS A 65 -4.17 -14.11 3.05
N LYS A 66 -2.92 -14.55 3.28
CA LYS A 66 -1.90 -13.72 3.94
C LYS A 66 -1.64 -12.40 3.21
N PHE A 67 -1.68 -12.39 1.88
CA PHE A 67 -1.48 -11.20 1.06
C PHE A 67 -2.65 -10.22 1.16
N VAL A 68 -3.89 -10.70 1.00
CA VAL A 68 -5.07 -9.82 1.06
C VAL A 68 -5.39 -9.33 2.47
N MET A 69 -4.90 -10.00 3.51
CA MET A 69 -5.02 -9.57 4.90
C MET A 69 -4.06 -8.43 5.28
N GLN A 70 -3.11 -8.06 4.41
CA GLN A 70 -2.19 -6.96 4.70
C GLN A 70 -2.93 -5.63 4.78
N VAL A 71 -2.54 -4.78 5.74
CA VAL A 71 -3.12 -3.45 5.98
C VAL A 71 -2.25 -2.32 5.44
N ASN A 72 -0.95 -2.56 5.24
CA ASN A 72 -0.06 -1.56 4.67
C ASN A 72 -0.28 -1.51 3.15
N VAL A 73 -0.97 -0.46 2.71
CA VAL A 73 -1.35 -0.23 1.32
C VAL A 73 -0.28 0.49 0.51
N HIS A 74 0.91 0.79 1.04
CA HIS A 74 1.95 1.45 0.24
C HIS A 74 2.33 0.58 -0.98
N PRO A 75 2.34 1.09 -2.22
CA PRO A 75 2.56 0.27 -3.43
C PRO A 75 3.84 -0.57 -3.36
N VAL A 76 4.94 0.02 -2.88
CA VAL A 76 6.20 -0.72 -2.65
C VAL A 76 6.03 -1.87 -1.65
N ARG A 77 5.28 -1.70 -0.57
CA ARG A 77 5.02 -2.80 0.39
C ARG A 77 4.19 -3.90 -0.26
N VAL A 78 3.14 -3.54 -1.00
CA VAL A 78 2.31 -4.51 -1.72
C VAL A 78 3.17 -5.35 -2.68
N ALA A 79 4.03 -4.70 -3.44
CA ALA A 79 4.95 -5.37 -4.37
C ALA A 79 5.96 -6.29 -3.65
N LEU A 80 6.58 -5.82 -2.56
CA LEU A 80 7.48 -6.63 -1.74
C LEU A 80 6.75 -7.84 -1.13
N ASN A 81 5.52 -7.67 -0.66
CA ASN A 81 4.73 -8.77 -0.11
C ASN A 81 4.39 -9.80 -1.20
N LEU A 82 4.06 -9.36 -2.42
CA LEU A 82 3.79 -10.24 -3.55
C LEU A 82 5.01 -11.08 -3.94
N GLN A 83 6.21 -10.49 -3.87
CA GLN A 83 7.47 -11.19 -4.12
C GLN A 83 7.86 -12.16 -2.99
N ARG A 84 7.66 -11.75 -1.72
CA ARG A 84 8.13 -12.51 -0.56
C ARG A 84 7.19 -13.65 -0.15
N ILE A 85 5.89 -13.53 -0.43
CA ILE A 85 4.93 -14.58 -0.10
C ILE A 85 5.03 -15.71 -1.13
N PRO A 86 5.34 -16.95 -0.72
CA PRO A 86 5.63 -18.04 -1.65
C PRO A 86 4.52 -18.29 -2.67
N GLY A 87 4.94 -18.48 -3.93
CA GLY A 87 4.08 -18.88 -5.06
C GLY A 87 3.26 -17.74 -5.70
N LEU A 88 3.04 -16.61 -5.01
CA LEU A 88 2.23 -15.52 -5.58
C LEU A 88 2.92 -14.84 -6.77
N GLY A 89 4.23 -14.57 -6.63
CA GLY A 89 5.04 -13.96 -7.68
C GLY A 89 5.04 -14.74 -8.99
N ASP A 90 4.84 -16.07 -8.96
CA ASP A 90 4.83 -16.92 -10.17
C ASP A 90 3.42 -17.12 -10.75
N ASN A 91 2.39 -16.70 -10.02
CA ASN A 91 0.98 -16.89 -10.38
C ASN A 91 0.23 -15.55 -10.51
N LEU A 92 0.93 -14.49 -10.93
CA LEU A 92 0.40 -13.12 -10.95
C LEU A 92 -0.94 -12.99 -11.68
N GLU A 93 -1.12 -13.69 -12.80
CA GLU A 93 -2.37 -13.61 -13.59
C GLU A 93 -3.56 -14.21 -12.83
N LYS A 94 -3.37 -15.35 -12.16
CA LYS A 94 -4.41 -15.97 -11.31
C LYS A 94 -4.70 -15.11 -10.08
N VAL A 95 -3.65 -14.57 -9.44
CA VAL A 95 -3.77 -13.65 -8.30
C VAL A 95 -4.56 -12.41 -8.68
N GLN A 96 -4.21 -11.76 -9.80
CA GLN A 96 -4.93 -10.60 -10.32
C GLN A 96 -6.39 -10.93 -10.60
N LYS A 97 -6.65 -12.04 -11.32
CA LYS A 97 -8.01 -12.44 -11.69
C LYS A 97 -8.90 -12.68 -10.47
N VAL A 98 -8.37 -13.32 -9.43
CA VAL A 98 -9.12 -13.56 -8.19
C VAL A 98 -9.41 -12.25 -7.47
N LEU A 99 -8.46 -11.30 -7.41
CA LEU A 99 -8.70 -9.98 -6.84
C LEU A 99 -9.81 -9.21 -7.57
N GLU A 100 -9.83 -9.24 -8.91
CA GLU A 100 -10.91 -8.65 -9.71
C GLU A 100 -12.28 -9.26 -9.36
N LEU A 101 -12.34 -10.60 -9.28
CA LEU A 101 -13.57 -11.31 -8.93
C LEU A 101 -14.01 -11.07 -7.48
N MET A 102 -13.07 -10.91 -6.56
CA MET A 102 -13.38 -10.52 -5.18
C MET A 102 -13.94 -9.10 -5.13
N SER A 103 -13.33 -8.15 -5.85
CA SER A 103 -13.86 -6.78 -5.97
C SER A 103 -15.28 -6.78 -6.50
N GLU A 104 -15.54 -7.54 -7.56
CA GLU A 104 -16.87 -7.63 -8.17
C GLU A 104 -17.88 -8.28 -7.24
N ARG A 105 -17.49 -9.35 -6.54
CA ARG A 105 -18.35 -10.05 -5.59
C ARG A 105 -18.79 -9.14 -4.45
N GLU A 106 -17.89 -8.33 -3.88
CA GLU A 106 -18.23 -7.39 -2.80
C GLU A 106 -19.29 -6.36 -3.21
N MET A 107 -19.32 -5.95 -4.47
CA MET A 107 -20.33 -5.01 -5.00
C MET A 107 -21.65 -5.69 -5.39
N LYS A 108 -21.68 -7.04 -5.44
CA LYS A 108 -22.87 -7.83 -5.76
C LYS A 108 -23.56 -8.44 -4.53
N ARG A 109 -23.14 -8.07 -3.31
CA ARG A 109 -23.73 -8.56 -2.05
C ARG A 109 -25.06 -7.89 -1.68
N GLY A 110 -25.62 -7.01 -2.51
CA GLY A 110 -26.90 -6.36 -2.26
C GLY A 110 -26.84 -5.49 -0.99
N PRO A 111 -27.72 -5.70 0.02
CA PRO A 111 -27.67 -4.95 1.28
C PRO A 111 -26.34 -5.07 2.05
N GLU A 112 -25.59 -6.16 1.85
CA GLU A 112 -24.28 -6.39 2.48
C GLU A 112 -23.10 -5.91 1.61
N THR A 113 -23.34 -4.98 0.68
CA THR A 113 -22.30 -4.42 -0.20
C THR A 113 -21.19 -3.77 0.62
N ASN A 114 -19.95 -4.15 0.34
CA ASN A 114 -18.77 -3.60 1.00
C ASN A 114 -17.88 -2.85 0.00
N GLU A 115 -18.21 -1.59 -0.22
CA GLU A 115 -17.50 -0.73 -1.18
C GLU A 115 -16.01 -0.58 -0.85
N VAL A 116 -15.66 -0.57 0.44
CA VAL A 116 -14.27 -0.45 0.91
C VAL A 116 -13.46 -1.69 0.54
N MET A 117 -14.00 -2.88 0.79
CA MET A 117 -13.34 -4.13 0.41
C MET A 117 -13.28 -4.30 -1.11
N ALA A 118 -14.33 -3.91 -1.83
CA ALA A 118 -14.32 -3.87 -3.28
C ALA A 118 -13.15 -3.02 -3.80
N PHE A 119 -13.05 -1.78 -3.31
CA PHE A 119 -11.95 -0.89 -3.71
C PHE A 119 -10.58 -1.42 -3.30
N LYS A 120 -10.45 -2.05 -2.12
CA LYS A 120 -9.20 -2.70 -1.69
C LYS A 120 -8.76 -3.77 -2.68
N PHE A 121 -9.66 -4.66 -3.08
CA PHE A 121 -9.34 -5.73 -4.02
C PHE A 121 -9.00 -5.19 -5.41
N HIS A 122 -9.71 -4.17 -5.88
CA HIS A 122 -9.36 -3.42 -7.09
C HIS A 122 -7.95 -2.82 -6.99
N TYR A 123 -7.63 -2.14 -5.89
CA TYR A 123 -6.32 -1.55 -5.65
C TYR A 123 -5.19 -2.59 -5.69
N LEU A 124 -5.37 -3.71 -4.99
CA LEU A 124 -4.39 -4.80 -5.01
C LEU A 124 -4.24 -5.38 -6.43
N SER A 125 -5.35 -5.58 -7.14
CA SER A 125 -5.33 -6.05 -8.53
C SER A 125 -4.55 -5.10 -9.43
N PHE A 126 -4.78 -3.79 -9.30
CA PHE A 126 -4.11 -2.75 -10.06
C PHE A 126 -2.58 -2.75 -9.85
N VAL A 127 -2.12 -2.94 -8.61
CA VAL A 127 -0.69 -3.10 -8.30
C VAL A 127 -0.12 -4.38 -8.90
N VAL A 128 -0.82 -5.52 -8.76
CA VAL A 128 -0.41 -6.80 -9.35
C VAL A 128 -0.31 -6.69 -10.87
N ALA A 129 -1.25 -6.00 -11.51
CA ALA A 129 -1.26 -5.77 -12.95
C ALA A 129 -0.02 -4.99 -13.41
N GLU A 130 0.38 -3.92 -12.72
CA GLU A 130 1.59 -3.17 -13.10
C GLU A 130 2.89 -3.96 -12.88
N ILE A 131 2.94 -4.81 -11.84
CA ILE A 131 4.07 -5.73 -11.63
C ILE A 131 4.12 -6.77 -12.76
N SER A 132 2.98 -7.33 -13.15
CA SER A 132 2.85 -8.22 -14.32
C SER A 132 3.33 -7.54 -15.61
N ARG A 133 2.94 -6.27 -15.83
CA ARG A 133 3.44 -5.48 -16.97
C ARG A 133 4.95 -5.27 -16.91
N CYS A 134 5.50 -4.98 -15.73
CA CYS A 134 6.96 -4.87 -15.55
C CYS A 134 7.69 -6.17 -15.87
N ARG A 135 7.17 -7.33 -15.43
CA ARG A 135 7.71 -8.65 -15.75
C ARG A 135 7.65 -8.95 -17.26
N LYS A 136 6.51 -8.69 -17.91
CA LYS A 136 6.33 -8.87 -19.36
C LYS A 136 7.31 -8.00 -20.17
N ARG A 137 7.47 -6.71 -19.81
CA ARG A 137 8.44 -5.80 -20.45
C ARG A 137 9.88 -6.31 -20.33
N GLN A 138 10.27 -6.81 -19.15
CA GLN A 138 11.61 -7.35 -18.95
C GLN A 138 11.87 -8.63 -19.74
N LEU A 139 10.88 -9.52 -19.87
CA LEU A 139 10.99 -10.72 -20.69
C LEU A 139 11.09 -10.38 -22.18
N ALA A 140 10.36 -9.36 -22.66
CA ALA A 140 10.47 -8.87 -24.04
C ALA A 140 11.89 -8.36 -24.34
N LEU A 141 12.42 -7.46 -23.48
CA LEU A 141 13.78 -6.94 -23.63
C LEU A 141 14.86 -8.04 -23.60
N GLN A 142 14.66 -9.12 -22.86
CA GLN A 142 15.59 -10.26 -22.85
C GLN A 142 15.56 -11.04 -24.15
N ARG A 143 14.36 -11.24 -24.72
CA ARG A 143 14.20 -11.91 -26.01
C ARG A 143 14.89 -11.12 -27.13
N ASP A 144 14.71 -9.80 -27.12
CA ASP A 144 15.33 -8.90 -28.11
C ASP A 144 16.86 -8.92 -28.01
N LYS A 145 17.41 -8.80 -26.78
CA LYS A 145 18.87 -8.90 -26.56
C LYS A 145 19.45 -10.25 -26.97
N SER A 146 18.76 -11.36 -26.66
CA SER A 146 19.21 -12.70 -27.06
C SER A 146 19.17 -12.92 -28.58
N ALA A 147 18.25 -12.25 -29.27
CA ALA A 147 18.20 -12.26 -30.73
C ALA A 147 19.35 -11.43 -31.33
N GLU A 148 19.70 -10.28 -30.76
CA GLU A 148 20.83 -9.45 -31.19
C GLU A 148 22.20 -10.10 -30.93
N GLU A 149 22.38 -10.80 -29.80
CA GLU A 149 23.61 -11.56 -29.49
C GLU A 149 23.82 -12.75 -30.45
N SER A 150 22.73 -13.37 -30.93
CA SER A 150 22.79 -14.46 -31.91
C SER A 150 23.28 -14.01 -33.31
N VAL A 151 23.29 -12.70 -33.59
CA VAL A 151 23.74 -12.10 -34.85
C VAL A 151 25.19 -11.57 -34.78
N GLY A 152 25.92 -11.84 -33.69
CA GLY A 152 27.39 -11.77 -33.70
C GLY A 152 28.02 -10.39 -33.47
N LYS A 153 27.43 -9.52 -32.64
CA LYS A 153 28.14 -8.35 -32.09
C LYS A 153 28.51 -8.58 -30.63
N ARG A 154 29.75 -9.01 -30.37
CA ARG A 154 30.39 -8.90 -29.05
C ARG A 154 30.77 -7.45 -28.80
N GLY A 155 29.96 -6.75 -28.02
CA GLY A 155 30.39 -5.53 -27.33
C GLY A 155 30.67 -5.86 -25.87
N ASP A 156 31.84 -5.48 -25.37
CA ASP A 156 32.14 -5.50 -23.94
C ASP A 156 31.16 -4.57 -23.21
N GLU A 157 30.18 -5.14 -22.50
CA GLU A 157 29.27 -4.36 -21.67
C GLU A 157 29.40 -4.77 -20.20
N ALA A 158 29.68 -3.76 -19.37
CA ALA A 158 29.63 -3.85 -17.93
C ALA A 158 28.32 -4.52 -17.49
N GLU A 159 28.43 -5.54 -16.63
CA GLU A 159 27.36 -6.34 -16.06
C GLU A 159 26.25 -5.46 -15.46
N GLU A 160 25.31 -4.99 -16.30
CA GLU A 160 24.23 -4.10 -15.88
C GLU A 160 23.24 -4.95 -15.07
N LYS A 161 23.38 -4.87 -13.75
CA LYS A 161 22.67 -5.72 -12.78
C LYS A 161 21.16 -5.75 -13.07
N LYS A 162 20.71 -6.82 -13.71
CA LYS A 162 19.32 -7.05 -14.12
C LYS A 162 18.40 -6.88 -12.91
N LEU A 163 17.64 -5.79 -12.89
CA LEU A 163 16.74 -5.49 -11.79
C LEU A 163 15.53 -6.42 -11.86
N ASP A 164 15.22 -7.08 -10.75
CA ASP A 164 13.99 -7.84 -10.58
C ASP A 164 12.74 -6.95 -10.85
N PRO A 165 11.63 -7.49 -11.40
CA PRO A 165 10.42 -6.69 -11.70
C PRO A 165 9.89 -5.88 -10.51
N THR A 166 9.96 -6.44 -9.30
CA THR A 166 9.52 -5.77 -8.07
C THR A 166 10.46 -4.64 -7.71
N GLU A 167 11.78 -4.84 -7.85
CA GLU A 167 12.77 -3.76 -7.63
C GLU A 167 12.60 -2.63 -8.65
N SER A 168 12.33 -2.96 -9.92
CA SER A 168 12.04 -1.97 -10.97
C SER A 168 10.78 -1.16 -10.64
N PHE A 169 9.68 -1.82 -10.31
CA PHE A 169 8.44 -1.18 -9.89
C PHE A 169 8.65 -0.28 -8.67
N ALA A 170 9.33 -0.79 -7.63
CA ALA A 170 9.55 -0.02 -6.41
C ALA A 170 10.44 1.21 -6.64
N LYS A 171 11.49 1.11 -7.48
CA LYS A 171 12.29 2.28 -7.85
C LYS A 171 11.48 3.33 -8.59
N LYS A 172 10.54 2.95 -9.46
CA LYS A 172 9.62 3.92 -10.09
C LYS A 172 8.76 4.64 -9.04
N MET A 173 8.22 3.90 -8.07
CA MET A 173 7.40 4.45 -6.98
C MET A 173 8.16 5.37 -6.02
N LEU A 174 9.48 5.19 -5.90
CA LEU A 174 10.35 5.97 -5.00
C LEU A 174 11.07 7.11 -5.71
N LYS A 175 11.01 7.17 -7.05
CA LYS A 175 11.68 8.20 -7.82
C LYS A 175 10.93 9.52 -7.66
N SER A 176 11.65 10.54 -7.24
CA SER A 176 11.15 11.91 -7.28
C SER A 176 11.76 12.71 -8.44
N SER A 177 10.95 13.62 -8.98
CA SER A 177 11.25 14.52 -10.10
C SER A 177 12.30 15.59 -9.73
N ARG A 178 12.41 16.00 -8.45
CA ARG A 178 13.32 17.09 -8.01
C ARG A 178 14.08 16.75 -6.73
N SER A 179 15.21 17.43 -6.52
CA SER A 179 16.07 17.25 -5.34
C SER A 179 15.75 18.29 -4.25
N GLY A 180 14.64 18.14 -3.52
CA GLY A 180 14.22 19.07 -2.46
C GLY A 180 13.32 18.44 -1.38
N PRO A 181 12.95 19.17 -0.31
CA PRO A 181 12.03 18.68 0.72
C PRO A 181 10.61 18.42 0.19
N ALA A 182 10.19 19.17 -0.85
CA ALA A 182 8.93 19.01 -1.57
C ALA A 182 9.11 18.23 -2.90
N ALA A 183 9.95 17.20 -2.86
CA ALA A 183 10.21 16.32 -3.99
C ALA A 183 8.98 15.42 -4.21
N ALA A 184 8.00 15.89 -4.98
CA ALA A 184 6.79 15.13 -5.29
C ALA A 184 7.13 13.77 -5.92
N LEU A 185 6.49 12.70 -5.44
CA LEU A 185 6.55 11.38 -6.05
C LEU A 185 5.56 11.33 -7.22
N GLU A 186 5.81 12.13 -8.26
CA GLU A 186 4.88 12.36 -9.39
C GLU A 186 4.35 11.05 -9.98
N PHE A 187 5.20 10.05 -10.16
CA PHE A 187 4.79 8.74 -10.68
C PHE A 187 3.86 8.00 -9.71
N GLN A 188 4.19 7.99 -8.41
CA GLN A 188 3.35 7.33 -7.40
C GLN A 188 1.98 8.00 -7.30
N GLU A 189 1.96 9.33 -7.31
CA GLU A 189 0.75 10.13 -7.27
C GLU A 189 -0.13 9.87 -8.50
N SER A 190 0.46 9.89 -9.70
CA SER A 190 -0.25 9.60 -10.96
C SER A 190 -0.77 8.16 -10.99
N PHE A 191 0.04 7.19 -10.58
CA PHE A 191 -0.35 5.77 -10.53
C PHE A 191 -1.56 5.53 -9.61
N LEU A 192 -1.58 6.16 -8.43
CA LEU A 192 -2.68 5.99 -7.48
C LEU A 192 -3.95 6.74 -7.92
N ARG A 193 -3.81 7.92 -8.52
CA ARG A 193 -4.95 8.63 -9.13
C ARG A 193 -5.57 7.83 -10.26
N GLU A 194 -4.75 7.19 -11.09
CA GLU A 194 -5.20 6.28 -12.12
C GLU A 194 -5.92 5.06 -11.53
N CYS A 195 -5.38 4.45 -10.48
CA CYS A 195 -6.05 3.36 -9.78
C CYS A 195 -7.47 3.75 -9.31
N VAL A 196 -7.63 4.94 -8.73
CA VAL A 196 -8.96 5.43 -8.30
C VAL A 196 -9.87 5.63 -9.51
N ARG A 197 -9.37 6.27 -10.57
CA ARG A 197 -10.11 6.54 -11.82
C ARG A 197 -10.59 5.26 -12.52
N GLU A 198 -9.80 4.20 -12.47
CA GLU A 198 -10.12 2.90 -13.09
C GLU A 198 -11.05 2.04 -12.25
N PHE A 199 -11.43 2.46 -11.03
CA PHE A 199 -12.41 1.73 -10.25
C PHE A 199 -13.77 1.75 -10.96
N PRO A 200 -14.36 0.57 -11.30
CA PRO A 200 -15.50 0.52 -12.21
C PRO A 200 -16.82 1.03 -11.60
N TYR A 201 -16.91 1.12 -10.27
CA TYR A 201 -18.14 1.48 -9.55
C TYR A 201 -18.20 2.97 -9.22
N ARG A 202 -18.46 3.81 -10.22
CA ARG A 202 -18.40 5.28 -10.07
C ARG A 202 -19.50 5.89 -9.20
N GLU A 203 -20.60 5.18 -9.04
CA GLU A 203 -21.74 5.66 -8.24
C GLU A 203 -21.61 5.36 -6.75
N CYS A 204 -20.62 4.56 -6.34
CA CYS A 204 -20.43 4.19 -4.94
C CYS A 204 -19.87 5.35 -4.10
N THR A 205 -20.16 5.33 -2.80
CA THR A 205 -19.82 6.40 -1.88
C THR A 205 -18.31 6.58 -1.75
N ILE A 206 -17.57 5.48 -1.62
CA ILE A 206 -16.11 5.52 -1.42
C ILE A 206 -15.40 6.14 -2.63
N PHE A 207 -15.86 5.86 -3.86
CA PHE A 207 -15.31 6.46 -5.08
C PHE A 207 -15.52 7.97 -5.09
N ARG A 208 -16.76 8.42 -4.85
CA ARG A 208 -17.09 9.85 -4.84
C ARG A 208 -16.27 10.59 -3.79
N GLN A 209 -16.14 10.04 -2.58
CA GLN A 209 -15.32 10.60 -1.51
C GLN A 209 -13.85 10.75 -1.94
N MET A 210 -13.24 9.69 -2.50
CA MET A 210 -11.84 9.75 -2.96
C MET A 210 -11.64 10.77 -4.08
N VAL A 211 -12.53 10.80 -5.08
CA VAL A 211 -12.45 11.76 -6.19
C VAL A 211 -12.60 13.19 -5.69
N THR A 212 -13.56 13.45 -4.81
CA THR A 212 -13.73 14.77 -4.19
C THR A 212 -12.48 15.21 -3.44
N SER A 213 -11.89 14.35 -2.60
CA SER A 213 -10.64 14.66 -1.89
C SER A 213 -9.46 14.88 -2.83
N LEU A 214 -9.34 14.10 -3.92
CA LEU A 214 -8.25 14.23 -4.90
C LEU A 214 -8.36 15.50 -5.77
N ALA A 215 -9.56 16.05 -5.93
CA ALA A 215 -9.82 17.25 -6.72
C ALA A 215 -9.56 18.56 -5.95
N GLN A 216 -9.37 18.51 -4.63
CA GLN A 216 -9.10 19.69 -3.82
C GLN A 216 -7.74 20.33 -4.17
N LYS A 217 -7.68 21.67 -4.11
CA LYS A 217 -6.46 22.45 -4.38
C LYS A 217 -5.32 22.05 -3.45
N ASP A 218 -5.62 21.90 -2.17
CA ASP A 218 -4.70 21.44 -1.12
C ASP A 218 -4.99 19.97 -0.76
N SER A 219 -5.14 19.13 -1.79
CA SER A 219 -5.48 17.71 -1.59
C SER A 219 -4.37 16.96 -0.83
N PRO A 220 -4.73 16.09 0.12
CA PRO A 220 -3.80 15.10 0.64
C PRO A 220 -3.23 14.24 -0.50
N THR A 221 -2.05 13.65 -0.29
CA THR A 221 -1.46 12.72 -1.28
C THR A 221 -2.43 11.60 -1.64
N ALA A 222 -2.38 11.11 -2.87
CA ALA A 222 -3.24 10.00 -3.30
C ALA A 222 -3.03 8.75 -2.43
N LEU A 223 -1.80 8.51 -1.94
CA LEU A 223 -1.52 7.43 -1.00
C LEU A 223 -2.27 7.59 0.32
N SER A 224 -2.30 8.80 0.88
CA SER A 224 -3.03 9.05 2.12
C SER A 224 -4.54 8.87 1.95
N ILE A 225 -5.11 9.28 0.81
CA ILE A 225 -6.53 9.12 0.50
C ILE A 225 -6.88 7.63 0.34
N VAL A 226 -6.09 6.88 -0.46
CA VAL A 226 -6.27 5.42 -0.63
C VAL A 226 -6.12 4.69 0.71
N SER A 227 -5.13 5.08 1.53
CA SER A 227 -4.94 4.49 2.85
C SER A 227 -6.11 4.78 3.79
N ALA A 228 -6.63 6.01 3.82
CA ALA A 228 -7.78 6.36 4.64
C ALA A 228 -9.05 5.64 4.17
N ALA A 229 -9.24 5.50 2.86
CA ALA A 229 -10.37 4.77 2.28
C ALA A 229 -10.38 3.29 2.69
N ILE A 230 -9.22 2.62 2.65
CA ILE A 230 -9.10 1.18 2.94
C ILE A 230 -9.02 0.89 4.44
N ASN A 231 -8.21 1.65 5.18
CA ASN A 231 -7.92 1.36 6.59
C ASN A 231 -8.81 2.12 7.57
N GLY A 232 -9.54 3.13 7.10
CA GLY A 232 -10.27 4.10 7.92
C GLY A 232 -9.44 5.36 8.17
N GLN A 233 -10.15 6.45 8.47
CA GLN A 233 -9.53 7.74 8.79
C GLN A 233 -8.77 7.68 10.12
N ARG A 234 -7.63 8.38 10.18
CA ARG A 234 -6.85 8.57 11.40
C ARG A 234 -7.12 9.98 11.92
N GLY A 235 -7.87 10.09 13.01
CA GLY A 235 -8.20 11.38 13.64
C GLY A 235 -6.98 12.07 14.26
N PHE A 236 -5.97 11.29 14.65
CA PHE A 236 -4.72 11.78 15.19
C PHE A 236 -3.54 11.13 14.47
N THR A 237 -2.57 11.94 14.06
CA THR A 237 -1.28 11.41 13.62
C THR A 237 -0.42 11.25 14.85
N ASP A 238 -0.41 10.04 15.40
CA ASP A 238 0.58 9.69 16.42
C ASP A 238 1.99 10.00 15.88
N ASN A 239 2.97 10.14 16.77
CA ASN A 239 4.41 10.26 16.45
C ASN A 239 4.98 8.96 15.81
N THR A 240 4.14 8.23 15.07
CA THR A 240 4.39 6.98 14.40
C THR A 240 5.38 7.21 13.28
N VAL A 241 6.50 6.50 13.39
CA VAL A 241 7.54 6.51 12.38
C VAL A 241 7.19 5.50 11.30
N PHE A 242 7.23 5.96 10.05
CA PHE A 242 7.06 5.12 8.88
C PHE A 242 8.40 4.85 8.18
N CYS A 243 8.52 3.65 7.61
CA CYS A 243 9.61 3.31 6.71
C CYS A 243 9.52 4.19 5.46
N TRP A 244 10.58 4.92 5.16
CA TRP A 244 10.65 5.82 4.00
C TRP A 244 10.49 5.11 2.64
N THR A 245 10.71 3.80 2.60
CA THR A 245 10.65 3.03 1.35
C THR A 245 9.27 2.42 1.11
N CYS A 246 8.57 2.02 2.16
CA CYS A 246 7.40 1.15 2.02
C CYS A 246 6.29 1.47 3.01
N GLY A 247 6.34 2.60 3.71
CA GLY A 247 5.29 3.04 4.62
C GLY A 247 5.05 2.10 5.81
N GLN A 248 5.95 1.17 6.11
CA GLN A 248 5.78 0.28 7.26
C GLN A 248 5.91 1.05 8.56
N GLU A 249 4.90 0.97 9.41
CA GLU A 249 4.90 1.54 10.75
C GLU A 249 5.96 0.90 11.65
N GLY A 250 6.47 1.69 12.60
CA GLY A 250 7.42 1.24 13.59
C GLY A 250 8.80 0.94 13.01
N ALA A 251 9.24 1.68 11.98
CA ALA A 251 10.52 1.45 11.32
C ALA A 251 11.72 1.63 12.28
N PRO A 252 12.42 0.56 12.69
CA PRO A 252 13.33 0.63 13.84
C PRO A 252 14.73 1.14 13.47
N LYS A 253 15.10 1.15 12.18
CA LYS A 253 16.46 1.44 11.74
C LYS A 253 16.57 2.84 11.16
N LYS A 254 17.31 3.73 11.82
CA LYS A 254 17.66 5.04 11.26
C LYS A 254 18.82 4.94 10.28
N CYS A 255 18.87 5.81 9.27
CA CYS A 255 20.08 5.96 8.45
C CYS A 255 21.26 6.37 9.35
N SER A 256 22.36 5.61 9.31
CA SER A 256 23.52 5.84 10.18
C SER A 256 24.20 7.20 9.94
N LYS A 257 24.12 7.73 8.71
CA LYS A 257 24.76 9.00 8.32
C LYS A 257 23.93 10.22 8.68
N CYS A 258 22.68 10.30 8.21
CA CYS A 258 21.85 11.50 8.42
C CYS A 258 20.90 11.41 9.61
N LYS A 259 20.57 10.21 10.10
CA LYS A 259 19.58 9.94 11.16
C LYS A 259 18.17 10.50 10.92
N ALA A 260 17.93 11.18 9.80
CA ALA A 260 16.67 11.82 9.44
C ALA A 260 15.63 10.88 8.81
N VAL A 261 16.07 9.78 8.20
CA VAL A 261 15.17 8.78 7.59
C VAL A 261 15.26 7.43 8.30
N GLN A 262 14.16 6.69 8.29
CA GLN A 262 14.02 5.39 8.95
C GLN A 262 13.53 4.31 7.99
N TYR A 263 13.94 3.07 8.24
CA TYR A 263 13.65 1.89 7.43
C TYR A 263 13.24 0.71 8.31
N CYS A 264 12.37 -0.17 7.78
CA CYS A 264 12.02 -1.41 8.47
C CYS A 264 13.20 -2.40 8.49
N ASP A 265 13.96 -2.47 7.40
CA ASP A 265 15.07 -3.42 7.22
C ASP A 265 16.14 -2.86 6.25
N ARG A 266 17.24 -3.62 6.09
CA ARG A 266 18.37 -3.27 5.22
C ARG A 266 17.98 -3.26 3.74
N GLU A 267 16.99 -4.07 3.36
CA GLU A 267 16.52 -4.16 1.98
C GLU A 267 15.81 -2.86 1.57
N CYS A 268 14.92 -2.34 2.42
CA CYS A 268 14.26 -1.06 2.20
C CYS A 268 15.25 0.11 2.11
N GLN A 269 16.29 0.11 2.94
CA GLN A 269 17.36 1.09 2.84
C GLN A 269 18.08 0.99 1.48
N ARG A 270 18.48 -0.22 1.06
CA ARG A 270 19.12 -0.47 -0.25
C ARG A 270 18.24 0.01 -1.41
N LEU A 271 16.96 -0.29 -1.35
CA LEU A 271 15.98 0.01 -2.38
C LEU A 271 15.74 1.53 -2.55
N HIS A 272 15.76 2.30 -1.46
CA HIS A 272 15.63 3.76 -1.50
C HIS A 272 16.97 4.48 -1.73
N TRP A 273 18.12 3.81 -1.54
CA TRP A 273 19.44 4.45 -1.56
C TRP A 273 19.74 5.27 -2.82
N PHE A 274 19.28 4.82 -4.00
CA PHE A 274 19.51 5.53 -5.28
C PHE A 274 19.00 6.98 -5.26
N MET A 275 17.91 7.25 -4.51
CA MET A 275 17.39 8.59 -4.26
C MET A 275 18.00 9.20 -3.01
N HIS A 276 17.98 8.47 -1.89
CA HIS A 276 18.40 9.00 -0.60
C HIS A 276 19.85 9.52 -0.60
N LYS A 277 20.78 8.84 -1.29
CA LYS A 277 22.20 9.22 -1.32
C LYS A 277 22.44 10.66 -1.77
N LYS A 278 21.58 11.20 -2.64
CA LYS A 278 21.65 12.57 -3.17
C LYS A 278 21.33 13.62 -2.09
N ALA A 279 20.45 13.28 -1.15
CA ALA A 279 20.02 14.18 -0.07
C ALA A 279 20.67 13.86 1.29
N CYS A 280 21.22 12.66 1.47
CA CYS A 280 21.70 12.15 2.76
C CYS A 280 22.71 13.10 3.45
N THR A 281 23.70 13.60 2.71
CA THR A 281 24.70 14.52 3.25
C THR A 281 24.13 15.90 3.61
N ARG A 282 23.05 16.34 2.96
CA ARG A 282 22.36 17.60 3.31
C ARG A 282 21.56 17.42 4.59
N LEU A 283 20.78 16.34 4.66
CA LEU A 283 19.96 15.99 5.83
C LEU A 283 20.77 15.75 7.11
N SER A 284 22.05 15.36 7.01
CA SER A 284 22.91 15.21 8.19
C SER A 284 23.34 16.53 8.82
N LYS A 285 23.19 17.65 8.11
CA LYS A 285 23.58 19.00 8.56
C LYS A 285 22.40 19.79 9.11
N GLU A 286 21.17 19.36 8.84
CA GLU A 286 19.98 19.97 9.43
C GLU A 286 19.92 19.57 10.91
N PRO A 287 19.85 20.52 11.87
CA PRO A 287 19.58 20.18 13.24
C PRO A 287 18.22 19.49 13.27
N THR A 288 18.15 18.29 13.84
CA THR A 288 16.87 17.66 14.14
C THR A 288 16.18 18.56 15.15
N ASN A 289 15.32 19.48 14.67
CA ASN A 289 14.47 20.29 15.53
C ASN A 289 13.67 19.30 16.38
N LYS A 290 14.10 19.10 17.62
CA LYS A 290 13.22 18.61 18.66
C LYS A 290 12.11 19.65 18.70
N ALA A 291 10.87 19.25 18.39
CA ALA A 291 9.73 20.08 18.73
C ALA A 291 9.89 20.50 20.21
N PRO A 292 9.70 21.79 20.55
CA PRO A 292 9.74 22.19 21.94
C PRO A 292 8.70 21.32 22.66
N ALA A 293 9.14 20.64 23.72
CA ALA A 293 8.23 19.95 24.61
C ALA A 293 7.30 21.03 25.18
N VAL A 294 6.09 21.13 24.65
CA VAL A 294 5.05 21.97 25.23
C VAL A 294 4.75 21.32 26.58
N SER A 295 5.27 21.92 27.64
CA SER A 295 5.04 21.44 29.00
C SER A 295 3.55 21.50 29.29
N ALA A 296 3.00 20.46 29.92
CA ALA A 296 1.59 20.42 30.34
C ALA A 296 1.18 21.65 31.18
N SER A 297 2.15 22.29 31.85
CA SER A 297 1.97 23.54 32.56
C SER A 297 1.63 24.73 31.66
N SER A 298 2.11 24.80 30.41
CA SER A 298 1.79 25.91 29.49
C SER A 298 0.34 25.83 28.98
N LEU A 299 -0.18 24.63 28.73
CA LEU A 299 -1.56 24.42 28.27
C LEU A 299 -2.59 24.71 29.38
N SER A 300 -2.23 24.47 30.64
CA SER A 300 -3.11 24.79 31.78
C SER A 300 -3.30 26.30 31.96
N SER A 301 -2.26 27.10 31.68
CA SER A 301 -2.32 28.56 31.82
C SER A 301 -3.15 29.22 30.71
N GLU A 302 -3.09 28.69 29.47
CA GLU A 302 -3.91 29.18 28.36
C GLU A 302 -5.40 28.85 28.56
N LEU A 303 -5.73 27.67 29.08
CA LEU A 303 -7.12 27.30 29.38
C LEU A 303 -7.74 28.16 30.49
N GLN A 304 -6.99 28.49 31.54
CA GLN A 304 -7.47 29.38 32.60
C GLN A 304 -7.69 30.83 32.12
N SER A 305 -6.98 31.27 31.08
CA SER A 305 -7.17 32.62 30.51
C SER A 305 -8.41 32.74 29.62
N LEU A 306 -9.01 31.63 29.20
CA LEU A 306 -10.22 31.57 28.37
C LEU A 306 -11.52 31.44 29.18
N GLU A 307 -11.43 31.12 30.47
CA GLU A 307 -12.59 31.06 31.39
C GLU A 307 -12.90 32.40 32.07
N VAL A 308 -12.11 33.44 31.78
CA VAL A 308 -12.33 34.82 32.26
C VAL A 308 -12.48 35.74 31.06
N ASN A 309 -13.59 35.58 30.34
CA ASN A 309 -14.29 36.63 29.57
C ASN A 309 -15.69 36.16 29.17
#